data_AF-A0A3D6B789-F1
#
_entry.id   AF-A0A3D6B789-F1
#
_cell.length_a   1.000
_cell.length_b   1.000
_cell.length_c   1.000
_cell.angle_alpha   90.00
_cell.angle_beta   90.00
_cell.angle_gamma   90.00
#
_symmetry.space_group_name_H-M   'P 1'
#
loop_
_entity.id
_entity.type
_entity.pdbx_description
1 polymer ?
#
loop_
_entity_poly.entity_id
_entity_poly.type
_entity_poly.pdbx_seq_one_letter_code
_entity_poly.pdbx_strand_id
1 'polypeptide(L)'
;MRKLKFIVRASFLLSAFALMFFLGGCSTSQSQSSIDETNTAGYNVSDLDNYGEWVNIDKYGRVWHPYTVNDWMPFDNGHWLYADANWTWVSYEPFGWIVYHYGCWYDDPIYGWVWIPSDGLWSPANVVWLDYGEYVGWAPLGPRGIAYGNPWERNQSHYWHIVRRSDFTKDNVRDYRITNLVRNENDGRKYANRPPERKLIERDLGRPVPEVSLKRKSVQLQKRNLERMDLPPKENKRVEMNSSRVRKEVLIPREKYHTRRNNKNLSKN
;
A
#
# COMPACT_ATOMS: atom_id res chain seq x y z
N MET A 1 -61.09 3.02 51.72
CA MET A 1 -61.64 4.39 51.60
C MET A 1 -60.51 5.39 51.34
N ARG A 2 -60.63 6.11 50.21
CA ARG A 2 -59.99 7.38 49.76
C ARG A 2 -58.47 7.62 49.93
N LYS A 3 -57.78 7.66 48.77
CA LYS A 3 -56.48 8.29 48.51
C LYS A 3 -56.62 9.82 48.42
N LEU A 4 -55.65 10.59 48.91
CA LEU A 4 -55.58 12.06 48.75
C LEU A 4 -54.37 12.46 47.90
N LYS A 5 -54.55 13.50 47.08
CA LYS A 5 -53.77 13.87 45.88
C LYS A 5 -52.69 14.94 46.15
N PHE A 6 -51.61 14.87 45.37
CA PHE A 6 -50.65 15.93 45.04
C PHE A 6 -51.32 17.14 44.36
N ILE A 7 -50.89 18.38 44.67
CA ILE A 7 -50.60 19.49 43.72
C ILE A 7 -49.68 20.53 44.41
N VAL A 8 -48.53 20.86 43.81
CA VAL A 8 -47.89 22.19 43.94
C VAL A 8 -47.58 22.65 42.51
N ARG A 9 -48.12 23.79 42.11
CA ARG A 9 -47.85 24.46 40.83
C ARG A 9 -47.06 25.74 41.10
N ALA A 10 -45.96 25.88 40.35
CA ALA A 10 -45.03 27.00 40.40
C ALA A 10 -45.61 28.27 39.77
N SER A 11 -45.26 29.40 40.37
CA SER A 11 -45.72 30.74 40.04
C SER A 11 -45.02 31.35 38.82
N PHE A 12 -45.79 32.09 38.03
CA PHE A 12 -45.35 32.99 36.97
C PHE A 12 -44.74 34.28 37.54
N LEU A 13 -43.64 34.74 36.96
CA LEU A 13 -43.20 36.15 36.98
C LEU A 13 -42.73 36.55 35.59
N LEU A 14 -43.08 37.78 35.20
CA LEU A 14 -43.03 38.34 33.85
C LEU A 14 -42.04 39.52 33.78
N SER A 15 -41.25 39.57 32.70
CA SER A 15 -40.61 40.77 32.07
C SER A 15 -39.41 41.41 32.81
N ALA A 16 -38.33 41.92 32.19
CA ALA A 16 -38.11 42.35 30.81
C ALA A 16 -36.60 42.57 30.49
N PHE A 17 -36.29 42.63 29.19
CA PHE A 17 -35.19 43.38 28.51
C PHE A 17 -33.72 42.88 28.60
N ALA A 18 -33.16 42.42 27.47
CA ALA A 18 -32.43 43.29 26.53
C ALA A 18 -31.75 42.51 25.38
N LEU A 19 -32.06 42.93 24.15
CA LEU A 19 -31.26 42.96 22.91
C LEU A 19 -30.18 41.87 22.68
N MET A 20 -30.43 40.96 21.74
CA MET A 20 -29.39 40.43 20.86
C MET A 20 -29.74 40.73 19.40
N PHE A 21 -28.88 41.52 18.77
CA PHE A 21 -28.85 41.78 17.35
C PHE A 21 -28.62 40.49 16.56
N PHE A 22 -29.56 40.18 15.67
CA PHE A 22 -29.31 39.31 14.53
C PHE A 22 -28.44 40.07 13.53
N LEU A 23 -27.16 39.70 13.44
CA LEU A 23 -26.34 39.96 12.26
C LEU A 23 -26.07 38.62 11.59
N GLY A 24 -26.75 38.40 10.47
CA GLY A 24 -26.39 37.38 9.50
C GLY A 24 -25.04 37.72 8.89
N GLY A 25 -24.05 36.87 9.14
CA GLY A 25 -22.83 36.77 8.36
C GLY A 25 -22.81 35.39 7.71
N CYS A 26 -23.05 35.33 6.40
CA CYS A 26 -22.72 34.16 5.59
C CYS A 26 -21.19 34.12 5.49
N SER A 27 -20.56 33.38 6.40
CA SER A 27 -19.12 33.11 6.31
C SER A 27 -18.95 31.87 5.43
N THR A 28 -18.49 32.10 4.20
CA THR A 28 -17.87 31.05 3.38
C THR A 28 -16.75 30.41 4.18
N SER A 29 -16.93 29.15 4.57
CA SER A 29 -15.88 28.33 5.16
C SER A 29 -14.80 28.07 4.09
N GLN A 30 -13.82 28.96 3.96
CA GLN A 30 -12.55 28.61 3.35
C GLN A 30 -11.89 27.58 4.28
N SER A 31 -11.94 26.30 3.90
CA SER A 31 -11.09 25.27 4.49
C SER A 31 -9.65 25.53 4.03
N GLN A 32 -8.97 26.43 4.73
CA GLN A 32 -7.55 26.65 4.56
C GLN A 32 -6.85 25.64 5.47
N SER A 33 -6.49 24.47 4.91
CA SER A 33 -5.65 23.50 5.61
C SER A 33 -4.25 24.10 5.73
N SER A 34 -3.98 24.77 6.84
CA SER A 34 -2.62 25.04 7.30
C SER A 34 -1.97 23.70 7.62
N ILE A 35 -1.15 23.18 6.72
CA ILE A 35 -0.27 22.04 7.01
C ILE A 35 0.75 22.56 8.02
N ASP A 36 0.59 22.10 9.25
CA ASP A 36 1.49 22.36 10.36
C ASP A 36 2.85 21.72 10.07
N GLU A 37 3.83 22.54 9.68
CA GLU A 37 5.19 22.21 9.25
C GLU A 37 6.08 21.59 10.35
N THR A 38 5.54 21.21 11.51
CA THR A 38 6.35 20.73 12.65
C THR A 38 6.06 19.31 13.14
N ASN A 39 5.23 18.51 12.45
CA ASN A 39 4.92 17.12 12.88
C ASN A 39 5.46 15.97 11.99
N THR A 40 6.30 16.26 10.98
CA THR A 40 6.84 15.24 10.05
C THR A 40 8.10 14.50 10.57
N ALA A 41 8.20 14.36 11.89
CA ALA A 41 9.27 13.61 12.59
C ALA A 41 8.85 12.17 13.00
N GLY A 42 7.66 11.71 12.61
CA GLY A 42 7.00 10.49 13.12
C GLY A 42 7.18 9.19 12.34
N TYR A 43 8.15 9.10 11.42
CA TYR A 43 8.46 7.85 10.72
C TYR A 43 9.96 7.55 10.80
N ASN A 44 10.45 7.28 12.02
CA ASN A 44 11.68 6.49 12.15
C ASN A 44 11.28 5.05 12.48
N VAL A 45 10.96 4.31 11.42
CA VAL A 45 10.86 2.86 11.47
C VAL A 45 12.29 2.37 11.32
N SER A 46 12.96 2.01 12.41
CA SER A 46 14.38 1.64 12.40
C SER A 46 14.79 0.62 11.32
N ASP A 47 13.84 -0.21 10.87
CA ASP A 47 14.03 -1.12 9.75
C ASP A 47 14.22 -0.39 8.41
N LEU A 48 13.42 0.64 8.12
CA LEU A 48 13.44 1.37 6.85
C LEU A 48 14.72 2.17 6.63
N ASP A 49 15.26 2.76 7.71
CA ASP A 49 16.50 3.57 7.64
C ASP A 49 17.73 2.72 7.23
N ASN A 50 17.68 1.39 7.44
CA ASN A 50 18.74 0.47 7.01
C ASN A 50 18.65 0.09 5.52
N TYR A 51 17.49 0.26 4.89
CA TYR A 51 17.22 -0.22 3.54
C TYR A 51 16.80 0.88 2.56
N GLY A 52 16.82 2.14 2.97
CA GLY A 52 16.50 3.27 2.12
C GLY A 52 16.83 4.62 2.76
N GLU A 53 16.47 5.69 2.06
CA GLU A 53 16.57 7.06 2.53
C GLU A 53 15.19 7.74 2.53
N TRP A 54 14.99 8.64 3.48
CA TRP A 54 13.84 9.53 3.45
C TRP A 54 14.18 10.77 2.65
N VAL A 55 13.35 11.09 1.66
CA VAL A 55 13.48 12.28 0.82
C VAL A 55 12.19 13.08 0.84
N ASN A 56 12.28 14.38 0.56
CA ASN A 56 11.11 15.23 0.44
C ASN A 56 10.76 15.43 -1.03
N ILE A 57 9.51 15.17 -1.39
CA ILE A 57 8.94 15.49 -2.70
C ILE A 57 7.81 16.48 -2.46
N ASP A 58 7.87 17.67 -3.07
CA ASP A 58 6.96 18.80 -2.80
C ASP A 58 5.47 18.41 -2.69
N LYS A 59 5.01 17.52 -3.57
CA LYS A 59 3.62 17.07 -3.62
C LYS A 59 3.23 16.08 -2.49
N TYR A 60 4.18 15.31 -1.99
CA TYR A 60 3.93 14.17 -1.09
C TYR A 60 4.60 14.30 0.28
N GLY A 61 5.41 15.35 0.47
CA GLY A 61 6.21 15.53 1.68
C GLY A 61 7.27 14.44 1.80
N ARG A 62 7.41 13.90 3.01
CA ARG A 62 8.45 12.94 3.36
C ARG A 62 8.08 11.53 2.88
N VAL A 63 8.82 11.04 1.89
CA VAL A 63 8.66 9.71 1.26
C VAL A 63 9.90 8.86 1.48
N TRP A 64 9.78 7.55 1.39
CA TRP A 64 10.89 6.62 1.55
C TRP A 64 11.32 6.05 0.20
N HIS A 65 12.61 6.17 -0.11
CA HIS A 65 13.22 5.69 -1.33
C HIS A 65 14.16 4.51 -1.02
N PRO A 66 13.89 3.29 -1.53
CA PRO A 66 14.66 2.09 -1.20
C PRO A 66 16.04 2.03 -1.87
N TYR A 67 17.03 1.50 -1.17
CA TYR A 67 18.33 1.16 -1.74
C TYR A 67 18.24 -0.17 -2.50
N THR A 68 17.80 -0.12 -3.75
CA THR A 68 17.60 -1.29 -4.60
C THR A 68 18.28 -1.15 -5.97
N VAL A 69 18.39 -2.26 -6.69
CA VAL A 69 18.85 -2.27 -8.09
C VAL A 69 17.86 -1.54 -9.02
N ASN A 70 18.34 -1.03 -10.17
CA ASN A 70 17.55 -0.14 -11.04
C ASN A 70 16.25 -0.75 -11.58
N ASP A 71 16.19 -2.06 -11.83
CA ASP A 71 15.01 -2.74 -12.41
C ASP A 71 14.06 -3.32 -11.33
N TRP A 72 14.27 -2.90 -10.08
CA TRP A 72 13.40 -3.25 -8.97
C TRP A 72 12.10 -2.45 -9.03
N MET A 73 11.00 -3.08 -8.61
CA MET A 73 9.73 -2.39 -8.41
C MET A 73 8.98 -2.98 -7.20
N PRO A 74 7.97 -2.27 -6.66
CA PRO A 74 7.17 -2.78 -5.56
C PRO A 74 6.39 -4.05 -5.95
N PHE A 75 6.12 -4.92 -4.98
CA PHE A 75 5.37 -6.18 -5.16
C PHE A 75 6.02 -7.17 -6.15
N ASP A 76 7.35 -7.21 -6.16
CA ASP A 76 8.15 -7.96 -7.12
C ASP A 76 8.77 -9.22 -6.50
N ASN A 77 9.43 -9.07 -5.35
CA ASN A 77 10.16 -10.14 -4.68
C ASN A 77 9.33 -10.73 -3.53
N GLY A 78 8.45 -11.68 -3.88
CA GLY A 78 7.54 -12.31 -2.92
C GLY A 78 6.62 -13.33 -3.57
N HIS A 79 5.55 -13.67 -2.87
CA HIS A 79 4.48 -14.53 -3.37
C HIS A 79 3.11 -14.11 -2.86
N TRP A 80 2.07 -14.52 -3.58
CA TRP A 80 0.68 -14.35 -3.17
C TRP A 80 0.23 -15.48 -2.26
N LEU A 81 -0.34 -15.11 -1.11
CA LEU A 81 -0.96 -16.02 -0.15
C LEU A 81 -2.47 -15.74 -0.11
N TYR A 82 -3.29 -16.79 -0.15
CA TYR A 82 -4.73 -16.62 0.10
C TYR A 82 -4.98 -16.70 1.60
N ALA A 83 -5.34 -15.58 2.21
CA ALA A 83 -5.57 -15.48 3.64
C ALA A 83 -6.80 -14.63 3.97
N ASP A 84 -7.60 -15.09 4.95
CA ASP A 84 -8.84 -14.44 5.38
C ASP A 84 -9.70 -13.95 4.21
N ALA A 85 -10.03 -14.86 3.29
CA ALA A 85 -10.76 -14.62 2.06
C ALA A 85 -10.18 -13.56 1.10
N ASN A 86 -8.89 -13.22 1.20
CA ASN A 86 -8.22 -12.22 0.37
C ASN A 86 -6.86 -12.70 -0.15
N TRP A 87 -6.38 -12.07 -1.22
CA TRP A 87 -4.99 -12.22 -1.66
C TRP A 87 -4.10 -11.24 -0.89
N THR A 88 -3.18 -11.80 -0.13
CA THR A 88 -2.22 -11.09 0.71
C THR A 88 -0.83 -11.23 0.13
N TRP A 89 -0.12 -10.11 -0.02
CA TRP A 89 1.26 -10.13 -0.48
C TRP A 89 2.20 -10.55 0.64
N VAL A 90 3.04 -11.56 0.39
CA VAL A 90 4.11 -11.98 1.30
C VAL A 90 5.43 -11.63 0.65
N SER A 91 6.06 -10.56 1.13
CA SER A 91 7.36 -10.11 0.64
C SER A 91 8.52 -10.89 1.26
N TYR A 92 9.60 -11.04 0.49
CA TYR A 92 10.89 -11.55 0.95
C TYR A 92 11.86 -10.46 1.37
N GLU A 93 11.45 -9.20 1.25
CA GLU A 93 12.22 -8.03 1.62
C GLU A 93 12.01 -7.70 3.10
N PRO A 94 13.07 -7.32 3.83
CA PRO A 94 13.00 -7.08 5.27
C PRO A 94 12.06 -5.94 5.65
N PHE A 95 11.88 -4.95 4.77
CA PHE A 95 10.97 -3.82 4.95
C PHE A 95 9.52 -4.09 4.51
N GLY A 96 9.28 -5.21 3.82
CA GLY A 96 8.03 -5.48 3.11
C GLY A 96 6.80 -5.53 4.03
N TRP A 97 6.98 -5.91 5.29
CA TRP A 97 5.89 -5.98 6.27
C TRP A 97 5.22 -4.62 6.55
N ILE A 98 5.88 -3.51 6.22
CA ILE A 98 5.33 -2.15 6.36
C ILE A 98 4.86 -1.64 4.99
N VAL A 99 5.79 -1.52 4.05
CA VAL A 99 5.60 -0.69 2.85
C VAL A 99 4.60 -1.27 1.84
N TYR A 100 4.27 -2.56 1.95
CA TYR A 100 3.26 -3.20 1.10
C TYR A 100 1.85 -3.23 1.71
N HIS A 101 1.75 -2.95 3.01
CA HIS A 101 0.51 -3.05 3.77
C HIS A 101 -0.01 -1.71 4.30
N TYR A 102 0.87 -0.70 4.32
CA TYR A 102 0.56 0.68 4.71
C TYR A 102 1.01 1.62 3.60
N GLY A 103 0.23 2.66 3.30
CA GLY A 103 0.62 3.66 2.31
C GLY A 103 0.47 3.22 0.86
N CYS A 104 1.12 3.93 -0.04
CA CYS A 104 1.03 3.75 -1.49
C CYS A 104 2.39 3.99 -2.15
N TRP A 105 2.48 3.71 -3.45
CA TRP A 105 3.74 3.80 -4.20
C TRP A 105 3.62 4.78 -5.35
N TYR A 106 4.67 5.57 -5.56
CA TYR A 106 4.78 6.52 -6.65
C TYR A 106 6.07 6.28 -7.43
N ASP A 107 5.97 6.18 -8.76
CA ASP A 107 7.13 6.12 -9.64
C ASP A 107 7.59 7.56 -9.95
N ASP A 108 8.52 8.07 -9.15
CA ASP A 108 9.03 9.42 -9.27
C ASP A 108 10.05 9.53 -10.43
N PRO A 109 9.98 10.56 -11.29
CA PRO A 109 10.91 10.71 -12.42
C PRO A 109 12.40 10.84 -12.04
N ILE A 110 12.72 11.25 -10.82
CA ILE A 110 14.08 11.49 -10.33
C ILE A 110 14.57 10.30 -9.50
N TYR A 111 13.74 9.82 -8.59
CA TYR A 111 14.09 8.77 -7.62
C TYR A 111 13.68 7.36 -8.07
N GLY A 112 12.79 7.22 -9.05
CA GLY A 112 12.10 5.96 -9.31
C GLY A 112 11.04 5.68 -8.25
N TRP A 113 10.80 4.41 -7.94
CA TRP A 113 9.78 4.02 -6.97
C TRP A 113 10.08 4.54 -5.55
N VAL A 114 9.16 5.35 -5.04
CA VAL A 114 9.14 5.83 -3.66
C VAL A 114 7.86 5.41 -2.96
N TRP A 115 7.98 5.09 -1.68
CA TRP A 115 6.86 4.76 -0.81
C TRP A 115 6.36 6.00 -0.09
N ILE A 116 5.06 6.25 -0.19
CA ILE A 116 4.36 7.34 0.49
C ILE A 116 3.64 6.73 1.70
N PRO A 117 4.06 7.03 2.93
CA PRO A 117 3.41 6.52 4.13
C PRO A 117 1.96 6.99 4.23
N SER A 118 1.11 6.16 4.83
CA SER A 118 -0.24 6.55 5.23
C SER A 118 -0.48 6.16 6.69
N ASP A 119 -1.35 6.92 7.34
CA ASP A 119 -2.02 6.65 8.62
C ASP A 119 -3.24 5.73 8.49
N GLY A 120 -3.51 5.22 7.29
CA GLY A 120 -4.55 4.24 7.03
C GLY A 120 -4.35 2.90 7.75
N LEU A 121 -5.43 2.11 7.74
CA LEU A 121 -5.44 0.75 8.28
C LEU A 121 -4.56 -0.19 7.45
N TRP A 122 -4.14 -1.29 8.08
CA TRP A 122 -3.45 -2.39 7.40
C TRP A 122 -4.30 -2.94 6.24
N SER A 123 -3.66 -3.25 5.12
CA SER A 123 -4.28 -3.89 3.96
C SER A 123 -3.53 -5.16 3.53
N PRO A 124 -4.21 -6.20 3.03
CA PRO A 124 -3.57 -7.40 2.47
C PRO A 124 -2.51 -7.11 1.41
N ALA A 125 -2.76 -6.10 0.57
CA ALA A 125 -1.83 -5.54 -0.40
C ALA A 125 -2.41 -4.25 -0.97
N ASN A 126 -1.61 -3.18 -1.04
CA ASN A 126 -2.00 -1.94 -1.70
C ASN A 126 -1.64 -1.99 -3.19
N VAL A 127 -2.43 -2.73 -3.96
CA VAL A 127 -2.29 -2.91 -5.41
C VAL A 127 -3.60 -2.63 -6.15
N VAL A 128 -3.49 -2.31 -7.43
CA VAL A 128 -4.58 -2.44 -8.40
C VAL A 128 -4.44 -3.78 -9.12
N TRP A 129 -5.58 -4.39 -9.44
CA TRP A 129 -5.62 -5.73 -10.02
C TRP A 129 -6.02 -5.71 -11.48
N LEU A 130 -5.58 -6.75 -12.20
CA LEU A 130 -6.01 -7.11 -13.53
C LEU A 130 -6.20 -8.63 -13.62
N ASP A 131 -7.41 -9.07 -13.92
CA ASP A 131 -7.69 -10.46 -14.33
C ASP A 131 -8.01 -10.44 -15.83
N TYR A 132 -7.20 -11.09 -16.66
CA TYR A 132 -7.35 -11.08 -18.12
C TYR A 132 -7.15 -12.49 -18.71
N GLY A 133 -8.24 -13.18 -19.03
CA GLY A 133 -8.20 -14.50 -19.64
C GLY A 133 -7.52 -15.56 -18.76
N GLU A 134 -6.25 -15.86 -19.04
CA GLU A 134 -5.39 -16.79 -18.28
C GLU A 134 -4.26 -16.06 -17.54
N TYR A 135 -4.25 -14.74 -17.58
CA TYR A 135 -3.25 -13.88 -16.97
C TYR A 135 -3.83 -13.20 -15.73
N VAL A 136 -2.97 -13.05 -14.74
CA VAL A 136 -3.22 -12.22 -13.57
C VAL A 136 -2.14 -11.14 -13.56
N GLY A 137 -2.56 -9.91 -13.34
CA GLY A 137 -1.65 -8.80 -13.16
C GLY A 137 -1.97 -7.96 -11.93
N TRP A 138 -0.94 -7.29 -11.43
CA TRP A 138 -1.05 -6.30 -10.38
C TRP A 138 -0.06 -5.17 -10.63
N ALA A 139 -0.44 -3.96 -10.23
CA ALA A 139 0.44 -2.82 -10.16
C ALA A 139 0.33 -2.19 -8.76
N PRO A 140 1.37 -1.52 -8.26
CA PRO A 140 1.30 -0.84 -6.97
C PRO A 140 0.15 0.19 -6.98
N LEU A 141 -0.54 0.38 -5.84
CA LEU A 141 -1.54 1.44 -5.75
C LEU A 141 -0.85 2.80 -5.72
N GLY A 142 -1.24 3.70 -6.64
CA GLY A 142 -0.77 5.08 -6.68
C GLY A 142 -1.38 5.96 -5.59
N PRO A 143 -0.76 7.11 -5.25
CA PRO A 143 -1.37 8.10 -4.37
C PRO A 143 -2.65 8.68 -5.00
N ARG A 144 -3.47 9.35 -4.19
CA ARG A 144 -4.73 9.96 -4.64
C ARG A 144 -4.52 10.80 -5.90
N GLY A 145 -5.31 10.49 -6.94
CA GLY A 145 -5.25 11.18 -8.23
C GLY A 145 -4.19 10.66 -9.20
N ILE A 146 -3.42 9.62 -8.84
CA ILE A 146 -2.53 8.89 -9.74
C ILE A 146 -3.12 7.52 -10.02
N ALA A 147 -3.30 7.21 -11.30
CA ALA A 147 -3.72 5.90 -11.77
C ALA A 147 -2.70 5.41 -12.80
N TYR A 148 -2.23 4.18 -12.64
CA TYR A 148 -1.45 3.49 -13.66
C TYR A 148 -2.43 2.87 -14.66
N GLY A 149 -2.31 3.23 -15.93
CA GLY A 149 -3.18 2.76 -17.01
C GLY A 149 -3.01 1.26 -17.25
N ASN A 150 -3.86 0.64 -18.07
CA ASN A 150 -3.78 -0.80 -18.32
C ASN A 150 -2.45 -1.18 -19.01
N PRO A 151 -1.92 -2.41 -18.82
CA PRO A 151 -0.57 -2.76 -19.28
C PRO A 151 -0.35 -2.73 -20.79
N TRP A 152 -1.41 -2.87 -21.59
CA TRP A 152 -1.37 -2.78 -23.06
C TRP A 152 -1.49 -1.35 -23.57
N GLU A 153 -1.71 -0.37 -22.70
CA GLU A 153 -1.67 1.04 -23.07
C GLU A 153 -0.23 1.52 -23.20
N ARG A 154 -0.04 2.57 -24.01
CA ARG A 154 1.29 3.09 -24.34
C ARG A 154 2.05 3.48 -23.07
N ASN A 155 3.26 2.94 -22.93
CA ASN A 155 4.16 3.21 -21.81
C ASN A 155 3.54 2.92 -20.44
N GLN A 156 2.71 1.88 -20.32
CA GLN A 156 2.14 1.47 -19.03
C GLN A 156 2.64 0.11 -18.55
N SER A 157 3.16 -0.75 -19.44
CA SER A 157 3.55 -2.13 -19.11
C SER A 157 4.58 -2.24 -17.99
N HIS A 158 5.43 -1.23 -17.80
CA HIS A 158 6.47 -1.24 -16.77
C HIS A 158 5.91 -1.17 -15.35
N TYR A 159 4.70 -0.63 -15.15
CA TYR A 159 4.00 -0.59 -13.85
C TYR A 159 3.44 -1.95 -13.42
N TRP A 160 3.25 -2.87 -14.37
CA TRP A 160 2.51 -4.10 -14.13
C TRP A 160 3.41 -5.31 -13.99
N HIS A 161 3.16 -6.08 -12.93
CA HIS A 161 3.48 -7.49 -12.89
C HIS A 161 2.37 -8.23 -13.61
N ILE A 162 2.71 -9.12 -14.54
CA ILE A 162 1.76 -9.98 -15.23
C ILE A 162 2.34 -11.38 -15.23
N VAL A 163 1.56 -12.37 -14.83
CA VAL A 163 1.95 -13.78 -14.86
C VAL A 163 0.79 -14.62 -15.39
N ARG A 164 1.07 -15.86 -15.79
CA ARG A 164 -0.02 -16.83 -16.01
C ARG A 164 -0.67 -17.16 -14.67
N ARG A 165 -1.97 -17.44 -14.69
CA ARG A 165 -2.74 -17.82 -13.51
C ARG A 165 -2.15 -19.05 -12.79
N SER A 166 -1.57 -19.97 -13.56
CA SER A 166 -0.84 -21.16 -13.07
C SER A 166 0.46 -20.84 -12.32
N ASP A 167 1.02 -19.64 -12.48
CA ASP A 167 2.25 -19.20 -11.84
C ASP A 167 2.00 -18.23 -10.67
N PHE A 168 0.77 -17.74 -10.52
CA PHE A 168 0.39 -16.66 -9.61
C PHE A 168 0.76 -16.88 -8.14
N THR A 169 0.71 -18.13 -7.66
CA THR A 169 1.01 -18.47 -6.25
C THR A 169 2.42 -19.06 -6.06
N LYS A 170 3.28 -19.03 -7.09
CA LYS A 170 4.65 -19.55 -7.00
C LYS A 170 5.53 -18.64 -6.16
N ASP A 171 6.60 -19.22 -5.61
CA ASP A 171 7.66 -18.46 -4.96
C ASP A 171 8.35 -17.55 -5.95
N ASN A 172 8.74 -16.36 -5.48
CA ASN A 172 9.45 -15.36 -6.25
C ASN A 172 8.76 -15.06 -7.60
N VAL A 173 7.51 -14.61 -7.51
CA VAL A 173 6.62 -14.52 -8.67
C VAL A 173 7.17 -13.68 -9.83
N ARG A 174 8.13 -12.77 -9.58
CA ARG A 174 8.92 -12.06 -10.60
C ARG A 174 9.51 -12.98 -11.68
N ASP A 175 9.96 -14.18 -11.32
CA ASP A 175 10.62 -15.10 -12.25
C ASP A 175 9.69 -15.61 -13.35
N TYR A 176 8.38 -15.39 -13.19
CA TYR A 176 7.34 -15.77 -14.13
C TYR A 176 6.72 -14.57 -14.85
N ARG A 177 7.29 -13.37 -14.68
CA ARG A 177 6.75 -12.11 -15.23
C ARG A 177 6.78 -12.12 -16.76
N ILE A 178 5.65 -11.73 -17.33
CA ILE A 178 5.44 -11.48 -18.75
C ILE A 178 5.49 -9.98 -18.98
N THR A 179 6.42 -9.52 -19.81
CA THR A 179 6.66 -8.09 -20.05
C THR A 179 5.97 -7.54 -21.30
N ASN A 180 5.58 -8.42 -22.23
CA ASN A 180 5.04 -8.06 -23.54
C ASN A 180 3.62 -8.62 -23.75
N LEU A 181 2.74 -8.46 -22.76
CA LEU A 181 1.33 -8.84 -22.91
C LEU A 181 0.64 -7.91 -23.91
N VAL A 182 0.18 -8.47 -25.02
CA VAL A 182 -0.62 -7.75 -26.01
C VAL A 182 -2.09 -8.10 -25.80
N ARG A 183 -2.94 -7.08 -25.70
CA ARG A 183 -4.40 -7.27 -25.69
C ARG A 183 -4.88 -7.52 -27.11
N ASN A 184 -5.55 -8.66 -27.31
CA ASN A 184 -6.25 -8.95 -28.56
C ASN A 184 -7.75 -8.81 -28.33
N GLU A 185 -8.39 -7.85 -28.99
CA GLU A 185 -9.84 -7.63 -28.81
C GLU A 185 -10.70 -8.72 -29.48
N ASN A 186 -10.12 -9.48 -30.40
CA ASN A 186 -10.80 -10.52 -31.17
C ASN A 186 -10.68 -11.92 -30.55
N ASP A 187 -9.89 -12.09 -29.47
CA ASP A 187 -9.68 -13.41 -28.85
C ASP A 187 -10.78 -13.80 -27.83
N GLY A 188 -11.73 -12.89 -27.58
CA GLY A 188 -12.84 -13.10 -26.65
C GLY A 188 -12.45 -13.09 -25.17
N ARG A 189 -11.17 -12.87 -24.82
CA ARG A 189 -10.73 -12.76 -23.43
C ARG A 189 -11.30 -11.49 -22.81
N LYS A 190 -12.02 -11.66 -21.70
CA LYS A 190 -12.49 -10.55 -20.89
C LYS A 190 -11.38 -10.12 -19.93
N TYR A 191 -11.32 -8.83 -19.63
CA TYR A 191 -10.53 -8.31 -18.53
C TYR A 191 -11.42 -7.66 -17.47
N ALA A 192 -10.97 -7.66 -16.23
CA ALA A 192 -11.61 -6.98 -15.13
C ALA A 192 -10.56 -6.44 -14.14
N ASN A 193 -10.81 -5.25 -13.60
CA ASN A 193 -9.94 -4.62 -12.60
C ASN A 193 -10.28 -5.12 -11.20
N ARG A 194 -10.02 -6.40 -10.96
CA ARG A 194 -10.36 -7.11 -9.72
C ARG A 194 -9.36 -8.21 -9.44
N PRO A 195 -9.16 -8.60 -8.17
CA PRO A 195 -8.33 -9.77 -7.85
C PRO A 195 -8.86 -11.03 -8.55
N PRO A 196 -7.99 -11.97 -8.91
CA PRO A 196 -8.45 -13.22 -9.51
C PRO A 196 -9.26 -14.04 -8.50
N GLU A 197 -10.28 -14.74 -8.98
CA GLU A 197 -11.02 -15.67 -8.13
C GLU A 197 -10.15 -16.87 -7.77
N ARG A 198 -10.09 -17.22 -6.48
CA ARG A 198 -9.37 -18.41 -6.00
C ARG A 198 -9.74 -19.68 -6.76
N LYS A 199 -11.02 -19.90 -7.05
CA LYS A 199 -11.48 -21.08 -7.80
C LYS A 199 -10.89 -21.16 -9.22
N LEU A 200 -10.67 -20.02 -9.87
CA LEU A 200 -10.02 -19.98 -11.18
C LEU A 200 -8.52 -20.28 -11.05
N ILE A 201 -7.87 -19.79 -9.99
CA ILE A 201 -6.47 -20.16 -9.69
C ILE A 201 -6.37 -21.67 -9.47
N GLU A 202 -7.23 -22.24 -8.63
CA GLU A 202 -7.24 -23.68 -8.30
C GLU A 202 -7.48 -24.56 -9.51
N ARG A 203 -8.41 -24.15 -10.40
CA ARG A 203 -8.67 -24.82 -11.67
C ARG A 203 -7.41 -24.88 -12.53
N ASP A 204 -6.72 -23.76 -12.70
CA ASP A 204 -5.53 -23.68 -13.57
C ASP A 204 -4.28 -24.33 -12.92
N LEU A 205 -4.25 -24.44 -11.59
CA LEU A 205 -3.22 -25.18 -10.84
C LEU A 205 -3.47 -26.70 -10.80
N GLY A 206 -4.71 -27.15 -11.00
CA GLY A 206 -5.11 -28.55 -10.80
C GLY A 206 -5.07 -29.02 -9.34
N ARG A 207 -5.01 -28.10 -8.37
CA ARG A 207 -4.95 -28.38 -6.93
C ARG A 207 -5.55 -27.24 -6.11
N PRO A 208 -6.04 -27.51 -4.88
CA PRO A 208 -6.55 -26.46 -4.01
C PRO A 208 -5.43 -25.49 -3.60
N VAL A 209 -5.79 -24.21 -3.45
CA VAL A 209 -4.96 -23.18 -2.83
C VAL A 209 -5.36 -23.14 -1.36
N PRO A 210 -4.49 -23.46 -0.40
CA PRO A 210 -4.86 -23.42 1.01
C PRO A 210 -5.24 -22.01 1.44
N GLU A 211 -6.28 -21.90 2.26
CA GLU A 211 -6.61 -20.65 2.95
C GLU A 211 -5.95 -20.63 4.32
N VAL A 212 -5.33 -19.50 4.62
CA VAL A 212 -4.64 -19.27 5.89
C VAL A 212 -5.42 -18.25 6.71
N SER A 213 -5.62 -18.52 8.00
CA SER A 213 -6.06 -17.49 8.92
C SER A 213 -4.86 -16.65 9.36
N LEU A 214 -4.84 -15.36 9.02
CA LEU A 214 -3.67 -14.51 9.22
C LEU A 214 -3.74 -13.81 10.57
N LYS A 215 -2.88 -14.26 11.49
CA LYS A 215 -2.66 -13.52 12.72
C LYS A 215 -1.82 -12.28 12.45
N ARG A 216 -2.08 -11.23 13.22
CA ARG A 216 -1.32 -9.97 13.19
C ARG A 216 -0.86 -9.61 14.60
N LYS A 217 0.37 -9.15 14.72
CA LYS A 217 0.99 -8.68 15.96
C LYS A 217 1.12 -7.17 15.90
N SER A 218 0.67 -6.49 16.95
CA SER A 218 0.91 -5.05 17.08
C SER A 218 2.39 -4.79 17.32
N VAL A 219 2.95 -3.86 16.54
CA VAL A 219 4.31 -3.36 16.65
C VAL A 219 4.21 -1.86 16.87
N GLN A 220 4.64 -1.40 18.04
CA GLN A 220 4.67 0.01 18.35
C GLN A 220 5.94 0.64 17.77
N LEU A 221 5.76 1.59 16.87
CA LEU A 221 6.84 2.36 16.27
C LEU A 221 6.60 3.84 16.57
N GLN A 222 7.44 4.40 17.45
CA GLN A 222 7.30 5.76 17.95
C GLN A 222 5.88 6.04 18.50
N LYS A 223 5.09 6.88 17.81
CA LYS A 223 3.70 7.24 18.16
C LYS A 223 2.65 6.41 17.43
N ARG A 224 3.02 5.37 16.67
CA ARG A 224 2.11 4.55 15.86
C ARG A 224 2.06 3.10 16.33
N ASN A 225 0.87 2.52 16.24
CA ASN A 225 0.65 1.08 16.37
C ASN A 225 0.43 0.52 14.98
N LEU A 226 1.44 -0.16 14.44
CA LEU A 226 1.32 -0.92 13.20
C LEU A 226 1.05 -2.38 13.51
N GLU A 227 0.58 -3.12 12.52
CA GLU A 227 0.33 -4.55 12.57
C GLU A 227 1.29 -5.25 11.62
N ARG A 228 1.99 -6.26 12.14
CA ARG A 228 2.85 -7.13 11.37
C ARG A 228 2.21 -8.50 11.26
N MET A 229 2.24 -9.07 10.07
CA MET A 229 1.79 -10.44 9.84
C MET A 229 2.59 -11.43 10.70
N ASP A 230 1.87 -12.32 11.38
CA ASP A 230 2.41 -13.49 12.07
C ASP A 230 2.12 -14.72 11.20
N LEU A 231 3.01 -14.93 10.22
CA LEU A 231 2.83 -15.97 9.21
C LEU A 231 2.94 -17.38 9.84
N PRO A 232 2.20 -18.38 9.32
CA PRO A 232 2.40 -19.77 9.72
C PRO A 232 3.84 -20.25 9.45
N PRO A 233 4.34 -21.26 10.19
CA PRO A 233 5.72 -21.74 10.05
C PRO A 233 6.14 -22.10 8.62
N LYS A 234 5.22 -22.68 7.83
CA LYS A 234 5.46 -23.02 6.42
C LYS A 234 5.74 -21.78 5.58
N GLU A 235 4.99 -20.70 5.79
CA GLU A 235 5.15 -19.44 5.05
C GLU A 235 6.39 -18.69 5.53
N ASN A 236 6.70 -18.69 6.83
CA ASN A 236 7.97 -18.16 7.35
C ASN A 236 9.18 -18.85 6.72
N LYS A 237 9.16 -20.18 6.62
CA LYS A 237 10.23 -20.93 5.95
C LYS A 237 10.40 -20.53 4.49
N ARG A 238 9.30 -20.31 3.75
CA ARG A 238 9.35 -19.79 2.37
C ARG A 238 10.01 -18.41 2.31
N VAL A 239 9.68 -17.52 3.23
CA VAL A 239 10.32 -16.19 3.34
C VAL A 239 11.82 -16.35 3.62
N GLU A 240 12.20 -17.12 4.64
CA GLU A 240 13.60 -17.33 5.03
C GLU A 240 14.46 -17.89 3.90
N MET A 241 13.96 -18.87 3.15
CA MET A 241 14.65 -19.46 2.00
C MET A 241 14.94 -18.42 0.90
N ASN A 242 14.04 -17.45 0.69
CA ASN A 242 14.15 -16.50 -0.41
C ASN A 242 14.76 -15.14 0.00
N SER A 243 14.69 -14.74 1.27
CA SER A 243 15.22 -13.46 1.74
C SER A 243 16.73 -13.34 1.55
N SER A 244 17.48 -14.44 1.61
CA SER A 244 18.93 -14.42 1.36
C SER A 244 19.27 -13.99 -0.06
N ARG A 245 18.48 -14.45 -1.05
CA ARG A 245 18.60 -14.04 -2.45
C ARG A 245 18.33 -12.54 -2.60
N VAL A 246 17.23 -12.07 -2.04
CA VAL A 246 16.84 -10.64 -2.08
C VAL A 246 17.93 -9.74 -1.48
N ARG A 247 18.47 -10.10 -0.30
CA ARG A 247 19.56 -9.33 0.32
C ARG A 247 20.82 -9.25 -0.54
N LYS A 248 21.09 -10.28 -1.35
CA LYS A 248 22.30 -10.38 -2.19
C LYS A 248 22.13 -9.69 -3.54
N GLU A 249 20.96 -9.85 -4.16
CA GLU A 249 20.73 -9.50 -5.57
C GLU A 249 19.92 -8.23 -5.76
N VAL A 250 19.06 -7.89 -4.79
CA VAL A 250 18.09 -6.80 -4.92
C VAL A 250 18.50 -5.59 -4.09
N LEU A 251 18.93 -5.82 -2.84
CA LEU A 251 19.28 -4.74 -1.92
C LEU A 251 20.70 -4.23 -2.19
N ILE A 252 20.87 -2.91 -2.17
CA ILE A 252 22.17 -2.25 -2.25
C ILE A 252 22.52 -1.75 -0.85
N PRO A 253 23.69 -2.12 -0.29
CA PRO A 253 24.16 -1.52 0.95
C PRO A 253 24.26 0.00 0.82
N ARG A 254 23.77 0.74 1.83
CA ARG A 254 23.70 2.21 1.86
C ARG A 254 24.98 2.88 1.35
N GLU A 255 26.14 2.39 1.79
CA GLU A 255 27.43 3.00 1.49
C GLU A 255 27.77 2.87 0.00
N LYS A 256 27.42 1.71 -0.59
CA LYS A 256 27.56 1.47 -2.02
C LYS A 256 26.53 2.27 -2.82
N TYR A 257 25.33 2.47 -2.30
CA TYR A 257 24.28 3.24 -2.95
C TYR A 257 24.72 4.70 -3.15
N HIS A 258 25.16 5.38 -2.09
CA HIS A 258 25.61 6.77 -2.19
C HIS A 258 26.85 6.94 -3.08
N THR A 259 27.79 5.99 -3.03
CA THR A 259 28.97 5.99 -3.92
C THR A 259 28.56 5.93 -5.39
N ARG A 260 27.64 5.02 -5.76
CA ARG A 260 27.12 4.90 -7.13
C ARG A 260 26.42 6.18 -7.60
N ARG A 261 25.61 6.78 -6.73
CA ARG A 261 24.88 8.02 -7.01
C ARG A 261 25.84 9.19 -7.27
N ASN A 262 26.86 9.34 -6.43
CA ASN A 262 27.86 10.40 -6.59
C ASN A 262 28.66 10.24 -7.89
N ASN A 263 29.09 9.03 -8.24
CA ASN A 263 29.81 8.77 -9.48
C ASN A 263 28.94 9.08 -10.73
N LYS A 264 27.65 8.74 -10.68
CA LYS A 264 26.70 9.07 -11.77
C LYS A 264 26.48 10.57 -11.94
N ASN A 265 26.56 11.34 -10.86
CA ASN A 265 26.48 12.80 -10.93
C ASN A 265 27.77 13.40 -11.48
N LEU A 266 28.94 12.86 -11.10
CA LEU A 266 30.24 13.29 -11.63
C LEU A 266 30.39 12.98 -13.13
N SER A 267 29.85 11.87 -13.63
CA SER A 267 29.92 11.51 -15.04
C SER A 267 28.97 12.31 -15.96
N LYS A 268 28.12 13.16 -15.39
CA LYS A 268 27.14 13.99 -16.11
C LYS A 268 27.56 15.47 -16.21
N ASN A 269 28.64 15.85 -15.53
CA ASN A 269 29.28 17.16 -15.60
C ASN A 269 30.53 17.08 -16.48
#